data_AF-W0EWE1-F1
#
_entry.id   AF-W0EWE1-F1
#
_cell.length_a   1.000
_cell.length_b   1.000
_cell.length_c   1.000
_cell.angle_alpha   90.00
_cell.angle_beta   90.00
_cell.angle_gamma   90.00
#
_symmetry.space_group_name_H-M   'P 1'
#
loop_
_entity.id
_entity.type
_entity.pdbx_description
1 polymer ?
#
loop_
_entity_poly.entity_id
_entity_poly.type
_entity_poly.pdbx_seq_one_letter_code
_entity_poly.pdbx_strand_id
1 'polypeptide(L)'
;MSIIKNKEIAYNHSIDAVKGILIVLVIVGHLLLGSLDENIIRFIIYSFHMPAFIFISGYLLNVKKLCLLSTRKFVAKYWHRMLKAWVIAWVVYTIAYCFYRGFTLSSIIINITDPYYHLWFVPSLFLLITCSRFLFKTIKDEILSYFILLCLGILFYNISNYWNVSQAYNCRLLPFLILGVFARQYLSNIKIRSAIIYIIYFCLVIVLFFSMNNVMAFFRTYIQLPLCSILLLGFLPLVRKGAWHNTLLEWIGRNSLQIYLWHVIPIVILKKIWADNYVVYYILSFTILGAFFIGVYFKSRSRVRV
;
A
#
# COMPACT_ATOMS: atom_id res chain seq x y z
N MET A 1 33.07 -1.73 31.36
CA MET A 1 32.62 -0.35 31.06
C MET A 1 33.01 -0.05 29.62
N SER A 2 32.13 -0.39 28.68
CA SER A 2 31.34 0.59 27.92
C SER A 2 32.04 1.13 26.69
N ILE A 3 32.09 0.33 25.62
CA ILE A 3 31.98 0.89 24.26
C ILE A 3 31.03 -0.02 23.48
N ILE A 4 29.77 0.03 23.87
CA ILE A 4 28.66 -0.28 22.96
C ILE A 4 28.75 0.82 21.90
N LYS A 5 29.49 0.57 20.82
CA LYS A 5 29.39 1.37 19.60
C LYS A 5 27.91 1.37 19.23
N ASN A 6 27.27 2.52 19.39
CA ASN A 6 25.99 2.84 18.76
C ASN A 6 26.13 2.46 17.28
N LYS A 7 25.61 1.28 16.91
CA LYS A 7 25.24 1.00 15.53
C LYS A 7 24.12 1.99 15.23
N GLU A 8 24.48 3.18 14.79
CA GLU A 8 23.55 4.00 14.02
C GLU A 8 22.95 3.06 12.97
N ILE A 9 21.65 2.82 13.08
CA ILE A 9 20.93 1.98 12.13
C ILE A 9 20.94 2.79 10.83
N ALA A 10 22.00 2.66 10.03
CA ALA A 10 22.15 3.52 8.86
C ALA A 10 20.93 3.32 7.95
N TYR A 11 20.45 4.44 7.45
CA TYR A 11 19.20 4.60 6.71
C TYR A 11 19.08 3.60 5.54
N ASN A 12 17.87 3.09 5.29
CA ASN A 12 17.64 2.12 4.22
C ASN A 12 16.98 2.78 2.99
N HIS A 13 17.84 3.30 2.10
CA HIS A 13 17.46 3.93 0.84
C HIS A 13 16.65 3.01 -0.08
N SER A 14 17.00 1.72 -0.15
CA SER A 14 16.32 0.76 -1.04
C SER A 14 14.82 0.65 -0.74
N ILE A 15 14.42 0.70 0.54
CA ILE A 15 13.00 0.64 0.92
C ILE A 15 12.23 1.86 0.42
N ASP A 16 12.83 3.05 0.47
CA ASP A 16 12.19 4.22 -0.11
C ASP A 16 12.04 4.07 -1.61
N ALA A 17 13.07 3.59 -2.31
CA ALA A 17 12.99 3.39 -3.73
C ALA A 17 11.88 2.38 -4.11
N VAL A 18 11.71 1.28 -3.36
CA VAL A 18 10.59 0.34 -3.55
C VAL A 18 9.22 1.02 -3.31
N LYS A 19 9.06 1.78 -2.22
CA LYS A 19 7.82 2.56 -1.99
C LYS A 19 7.56 3.56 -3.12
N GLY A 20 8.64 4.13 -3.68
CA GLY A 20 8.61 5.01 -4.84
C GLY A 20 8.02 4.34 -6.07
N ILE A 21 8.50 3.14 -6.41
CA ILE A 21 7.93 2.33 -7.50
C ILE A 21 6.45 2.05 -7.24
N LEU A 22 6.11 1.59 -6.03
CA LEU A 22 4.73 1.23 -5.70
C LEU A 22 3.77 2.42 -5.78
N ILE A 23 4.18 3.62 -5.36
CA ILE A 23 3.29 4.79 -5.47
C ILE A 23 3.14 5.26 -6.91
N VAL A 24 4.17 5.11 -7.75
CA VAL A 24 4.04 5.34 -9.19
C VAL A 24 3.04 4.37 -9.80
N LEU A 25 3.08 3.09 -9.44
CA LEU A 25 2.10 2.10 -9.88
C LEU A 25 0.67 2.46 -9.44
N VAL A 26 0.47 2.98 -8.23
CA VAL A 26 -0.84 3.49 -7.77
C VAL A 26 -1.36 4.60 -8.69
N ILE A 27 -0.52 5.59 -8.99
CA ILE A 27 -0.90 6.71 -9.86
C ILE A 27 -1.27 6.18 -11.25
N VAL A 28 -0.41 5.35 -11.85
CA VAL A 28 -0.67 4.75 -13.17
C VAL A 28 -1.96 3.93 -13.15
N GLY A 29 -2.18 3.11 -12.13
CA GLY A 29 -3.40 2.32 -11.97
C GLY A 29 -4.68 3.16 -11.94
N HIS A 30 -4.63 4.36 -11.35
CA HIS A 30 -5.75 5.30 -11.34
C HIS A 30 -5.89 6.11 -12.64
N LEU A 31 -4.81 6.30 -13.39
CA LEU A 31 -4.83 6.93 -14.71
C LEU A 31 -5.48 6.01 -15.77
N LEU A 32 -5.28 4.70 -15.68
CA LEU A 32 -5.84 3.75 -16.64
C LEU A 32 -7.37 3.72 -16.60
N LEU A 33 -7.99 3.94 -17.76
CA LEU A 33 -9.44 3.82 -17.98
C LEU A 33 -9.85 2.35 -18.13
N GLY A 34 -11.15 2.10 -17.98
CA GLY A 34 -11.75 0.77 -18.00
C GLY A 34 -11.83 0.10 -16.62
N SER A 35 -12.65 -0.94 -16.52
CA SER A 35 -12.76 -1.77 -15.32
C SER A 35 -11.52 -2.69 -15.15
N LEU A 36 -11.45 -3.44 -14.05
CA LEU A 36 -10.37 -4.42 -13.85
C LEU A 36 -10.42 -5.57 -14.87
N ASP A 37 -11.60 -5.84 -15.42
CA ASP A 37 -11.82 -6.96 -16.35
C ASP A 37 -11.57 -6.53 -17.80
N GLU A 38 -11.56 -5.22 -18.07
CA GLU A 38 -11.30 -4.64 -19.39
C GLU A 38 -9.84 -4.29 -19.63
N ASN A 39 -9.06 -4.02 -18.57
CA ASN A 39 -7.71 -3.48 -18.69
C ASN A 39 -6.68 -4.36 -17.97
N ILE A 40 -5.96 -5.19 -18.73
CA ILE A 40 -4.96 -6.13 -18.21
C ILE A 40 -3.84 -5.44 -17.42
N ILE A 41 -3.40 -4.25 -17.84
CA ILE A 41 -2.34 -3.51 -17.14
C ILE A 41 -2.86 -3.06 -15.78
N ARG A 42 -4.09 -2.55 -15.75
CA ARG A 42 -4.77 -2.18 -14.49
C ARG A 42 -4.97 -3.40 -13.59
N PHE A 43 -5.41 -4.53 -14.14
CA PHE A 43 -5.53 -5.78 -13.41
C PHE A 43 -4.22 -6.22 -12.75
N ILE A 44 -3.12 -6.23 -13.53
CA ILE A 44 -1.78 -6.58 -13.04
C ILE A 44 -1.32 -5.62 -11.94
N ILE A 45 -1.54 -4.32 -12.08
CA ILE A 45 -1.18 -3.36 -11.03
C ILE A 45 -1.96 -3.68 -9.75
N TYR A 46 -3.28 -3.80 -9.84
CA TYR A 46 -4.18 -4.01 -8.70
C TYR A 46 -4.03 -5.38 -8.03
N SER A 47 -3.46 -6.37 -8.73
CA SER A 47 -3.26 -7.70 -8.16
C SER A 47 -2.24 -7.71 -7.01
N PHE A 48 -1.20 -6.86 -7.03
CA PHE A 48 -0.15 -6.88 -6.01
C PHE A 48 0.22 -5.57 -5.31
N HIS A 49 -0.03 -4.39 -5.89
CA HIS A 49 0.59 -3.17 -5.35
C HIS A 49 0.14 -2.84 -3.91
N MET A 50 -1.13 -3.06 -3.57
CA MET A 50 -1.64 -2.85 -2.21
C MET A 50 -1.15 -3.91 -1.21
N PRO A 51 -1.22 -5.22 -1.52
CA PRO A 51 -0.51 -6.24 -0.74
C PRO A 51 0.97 -5.89 -0.51
N ALA A 52 1.66 -5.36 -1.51
CA ALA A 52 3.06 -4.96 -1.41
C ALA A 52 3.27 -3.75 -0.47
N PHE A 53 2.42 -2.73 -0.53
CA PHE A 53 2.47 -1.63 0.42
C PHE A 53 2.24 -2.07 1.87
N ILE A 54 1.27 -2.96 2.09
CA ILE A 54 0.98 -3.52 3.41
C ILE A 54 2.15 -4.39 3.90
N PHE A 55 2.71 -5.24 3.03
CA PHE A 55 3.89 -6.04 3.32
C PHE A 55 5.10 -5.20 3.72
N ILE A 56 5.44 -4.16 2.96
CA ILE A 56 6.54 -3.25 3.29
C ILE A 56 6.26 -2.51 4.60
N SER A 57 5.00 -2.13 4.84
CA SER A 57 4.60 -1.51 6.10
C SER A 57 4.84 -2.45 7.29
N GLY A 58 4.55 -3.75 7.13
CA GLY A 58 4.85 -4.80 8.10
C GLY A 58 6.35 -5.05 8.25
N TYR A 59 7.11 -5.07 7.16
CA TYR A 59 8.56 -5.23 7.16
C TYR A 59 9.29 -4.11 7.93
N LEU A 60 8.75 -2.89 7.86
CA LEU A 60 9.23 -1.72 8.61
C LEU A 60 8.75 -1.68 10.06
N LEU A 61 7.83 -2.56 10.44
CA LEU A 61 7.18 -2.55 11.74
C LEU A 61 7.97 -3.37 12.76
N ASN A 62 8.44 -2.70 13.80
CA ASN A 62 9.04 -3.38 14.95
C ASN A 62 7.96 -3.63 16.01
N VAL A 63 7.33 -4.81 15.95
CA VAL A 63 6.22 -5.18 16.84
C VAL A 63 6.65 -5.14 18.30
N LYS A 64 7.82 -5.69 18.63
CA LYS A 64 8.32 -5.75 20.02
C LYS A 64 8.43 -4.35 20.63
N LYS A 65 9.05 -3.41 19.89
CA LYS A 65 9.14 -2.00 20.33
C LYS A 65 7.78 -1.33 20.42
N LEU A 66 6.83 -1.70 19.57
CA LEU A 66 5.46 -1.21 19.67
C LEU A 66 4.80 -1.71 20.95
N CYS A 67 4.84 -3.01 21.26
CA CYS A 67 4.20 -3.59 22.45
C CYS A 67 4.62 -2.92 23.78
N LEU A 68 5.85 -2.40 23.86
CA LEU A 68 6.38 -1.66 25.02
C LEU A 68 5.77 -0.26 25.21
N LEU A 69 5.17 0.33 24.18
CA LEU A 69 4.56 1.66 24.31
C LEU A 69 3.25 1.59 25.10
N SER A 70 2.92 2.64 25.86
CA SER A 70 1.54 2.84 26.34
C SER A 70 0.58 3.07 25.17
N THR A 71 -0.71 2.80 25.35
CA THR A 71 -1.74 3.03 24.32
C THR A 71 -1.77 4.50 23.86
N ARG A 72 -1.66 5.45 24.79
CA ARG A 72 -1.59 6.89 24.47
C ARG A 72 -0.39 7.24 23.58
N LYS A 73 0.81 6.75 23.92
CA LYS A 73 2.02 6.99 23.12
C LYS A 73 1.94 6.32 21.75
N PHE A 74 1.32 5.15 21.66
CA PHE A 74 1.07 4.46 20.40
C PHE A 74 0.16 5.28 19.48
N VAL A 75 -1.01 5.70 19.96
CA VAL A 75 -1.94 6.50 19.15
C VAL A 75 -1.30 7.83 18.74
N ALA A 76 -0.64 8.54 19.67
CA ALA A 76 0.05 9.80 19.34
C ALA A 76 1.12 9.62 18.25
N LYS A 77 1.91 8.53 18.31
CA LYS A 77 2.92 8.22 17.29
C LYS A 77 2.29 8.09 15.89
N TYR A 78 1.20 7.35 15.77
CA TYR A 78 0.53 7.14 14.47
C TYR A 78 -0.34 8.33 14.04
N TRP A 79 -0.83 9.11 15.00
CA TRP A 79 -1.50 10.38 14.75
C TRP A 79 -0.59 11.33 13.96
N HIS A 80 0.60 11.60 14.49
CA HIS A 80 1.56 12.48 13.82
C HIS A 80 2.17 11.86 12.55
N ARG A 81 2.30 10.53 12.51
CA ARG A 81 2.92 9.84 11.37
C ARG A 81 2.03 9.74 10.14
N MET A 82 0.72 9.53 10.31
CA MET A 82 -0.20 9.28 9.19
C MET A 82 -1.62 9.80 9.37
N LEU A 83 -2.23 9.66 10.56
CA LEU A 83 -3.66 9.94 10.71
C LEU A 83 -3.97 11.43 10.58
N LYS A 84 -3.14 12.33 11.12
CA LYS A 84 -3.34 13.78 11.00
C LYS A 84 -3.40 14.22 9.53
N ALA A 85 -2.45 13.77 8.71
CA ALA A 85 -2.42 14.10 7.28
C ALA A 85 -3.63 13.49 6.54
N TRP A 86 -4.01 12.26 6.91
CA TRP A 86 -5.18 11.60 6.35
C TRP A 86 -6.49 12.32 6.70
N VAL A 87 -6.68 12.77 7.95
CA VAL A 87 -7.88 13.53 8.37
C VAL A 87 -8.01 14.82 7.54
N ILE A 88 -6.91 15.53 7.30
CA ILE A 88 -6.92 16.74 6.46
C ILE A 88 -7.38 16.40 5.04
N ALA A 89 -6.82 15.35 4.44
CA ALA A 89 -7.22 14.92 3.11
C ALA A 89 -8.70 14.49 3.08
N TRP A 90 -9.12 13.67 4.05
CA TRP A 90 -10.51 13.22 4.20
C TRP A 90 -11.48 14.40 4.23
N VAL A 91 -11.24 15.41 5.08
CA VAL A 91 -12.06 16.63 5.13
C VAL A 91 -12.15 17.31 3.76
N VAL A 92 -11.02 17.48 3.05
CA VAL A 92 -11.01 18.13 1.73
C VAL A 92 -11.82 17.33 0.70
N TYR A 93 -11.64 16.00 0.63
CA TYR A 93 -12.41 15.16 -0.30
C TYR A 93 -13.89 15.12 0.06
N THR A 94 -14.25 15.08 1.35
CA THR A 94 -15.64 15.12 1.79
C THR A 94 -16.30 16.45 1.43
N ILE A 95 -15.62 17.57 1.66
CA ILE A 95 -16.12 18.90 1.27
C ILE A 95 -16.32 18.96 -0.25
N ALA A 96 -15.33 18.53 -1.04
CA ALA A 96 -15.44 18.51 -2.50
C ALA A 96 -16.60 17.62 -2.99
N TYR A 97 -16.80 16.46 -2.35
CA TYR A 97 -17.91 15.56 -2.65
C TYR A 97 -19.27 16.19 -2.32
N CYS A 98 -19.40 16.83 -1.16
CA CYS A 98 -20.61 17.53 -0.74
C CYS A 98 -20.93 18.72 -1.66
N PHE A 99 -19.93 19.48 -2.11
CA PHE A 99 -20.14 20.55 -3.09
C PHE A 99 -20.65 20.01 -4.43
N TYR A 100 -20.19 18.84 -4.85
CA TYR A 100 -20.59 18.26 -6.13
C TYR A 100 -21.99 17.63 -6.12
N ARG A 101 -22.39 16.97 -5.01
CA ARG A 101 -23.68 16.26 -4.91
C ARG A 101 -24.75 16.98 -4.09
N GLY A 102 -24.43 18.14 -3.50
CA GLY A 102 -25.29 18.83 -2.56
C GLY A 102 -25.03 18.39 -1.11
N PHE A 103 -25.14 19.33 -0.17
CA PHE A 103 -24.88 19.10 1.24
C PHE A 103 -26.09 18.43 1.91
N THR A 104 -25.92 17.17 2.31
CA THR A 104 -26.93 16.44 3.11
C THR A 104 -26.25 15.75 4.30
N LEU A 105 -26.91 15.69 5.45
CA LEU A 105 -26.35 15.03 6.65
C LEU A 105 -26.00 13.56 6.37
N SER A 106 -26.83 12.87 5.58
CA SER A 106 -26.59 11.50 5.12
C SER A 106 -25.29 11.37 4.32
N SER A 107 -24.93 12.36 3.49
CA SER A 107 -23.67 12.34 2.73
C SER A 107 -22.42 12.38 3.62
N ILE A 108 -22.49 13.05 4.77
CA ILE A 108 -21.40 13.09 5.74
C ILE A 108 -21.27 11.74 6.45
N ILE A 109 -22.39 11.18 6.90
CA ILE A 109 -22.42 9.88 7.59
C ILE A 109 -21.82 8.79 6.69
N ILE A 110 -22.19 8.78 5.41
CA ILE A 110 -21.64 7.83 4.42
C ILE A 110 -20.13 8.03 4.25
N ASN A 111 -19.62 9.26 4.20
CA ASN A 111 -18.18 9.51 4.06
C ASN A 111 -17.36 9.14 5.31
N ILE A 112 -17.97 9.02 6.49
CA ILE A 112 -17.31 8.52 7.70
C ILE A 112 -17.16 6.99 7.63
N THR A 113 -18.20 6.30 7.16
CA THR A 113 -18.23 4.83 7.08
C THR A 113 -17.47 4.32 5.85
N ASP A 114 -17.55 5.04 4.74
CA ASP A 114 -16.87 4.72 3.49
C ASP A 114 -16.24 6.00 2.90
N PRO A 115 -15.00 6.33 3.29
CA PRO A 115 -14.31 7.50 2.78
C PRO A 115 -14.08 7.35 1.26
N TYR A 116 -13.75 8.47 0.61
CA TYR A 116 -13.49 8.49 -0.84
C TYR A 116 -12.54 7.36 -1.29
N TYR A 117 -12.81 6.78 -2.45
CA TYR A 117 -12.39 5.41 -2.82
C TYR A 117 -10.89 5.09 -2.68
N HIS A 118 -9.98 6.06 -2.71
CA HIS A 118 -8.55 5.81 -2.56
C HIS A 118 -8.10 5.88 -1.11
N LEU A 119 -8.81 6.58 -0.22
CA LEU A 119 -8.39 6.95 1.16
C LEU A 119 -8.43 5.81 2.18
N TRP A 120 -8.88 4.61 1.80
CA TRP A 120 -9.03 3.47 2.71
C TRP A 120 -7.72 2.94 3.30
N PHE A 121 -6.57 3.13 2.63
CA PHE A 121 -5.32 2.47 2.99
C PHE A 121 -4.82 2.87 4.39
N VAL A 122 -4.87 4.15 4.75
CA VAL A 122 -4.32 4.63 6.02
C VAL A 122 -5.14 4.12 7.22
N PRO A 123 -6.48 4.24 7.25
CA PRO A 123 -7.31 3.64 8.30
C PRO A 123 -7.13 2.12 8.38
N SER A 124 -7.15 1.42 7.24
CA SER A 124 -6.96 -0.03 7.20
C SER A 124 -5.60 -0.43 7.76
N LEU A 125 -4.52 0.22 7.34
CA LEU A 125 -3.18 -0.05 7.86
C LEU A 125 -3.11 0.21 9.37
N PHE A 126 -3.70 1.31 9.87
CA PHE A 126 -3.73 1.59 11.30
C PHE A 126 -4.48 0.52 12.09
N LEU A 127 -5.62 0.04 11.56
CA LEU A 127 -6.39 -1.06 12.13
C LEU A 127 -5.57 -2.35 12.17
N LEU A 128 -4.95 -2.75 11.05
CA LEU A 128 -4.11 -3.95 10.97
C LEU A 128 -2.94 -3.91 11.97
N ILE A 129 -2.29 -2.75 12.10
CA ILE A 129 -1.20 -2.54 13.07
C ILE A 129 -1.72 -2.66 14.50
N THR A 130 -2.89 -2.11 14.78
CA THR A 130 -3.52 -2.15 16.11
C THR A 130 -3.91 -3.58 16.49
N CYS A 131 -4.53 -4.34 15.58
CA CYS A 131 -4.85 -5.75 15.77
C CYS A 131 -3.60 -6.60 16.02
N SER A 132 -2.56 -6.38 15.21
CA SER A 132 -1.27 -7.07 15.38
C SER A 132 -0.67 -6.78 16.74
N ARG A 133 -0.56 -5.50 17.11
CA ARG A 133 -0.04 -5.06 18.41
C ARG A 133 -0.82 -5.66 19.57
N PHE A 134 -2.15 -5.70 19.49
CA PHE A 134 -3.00 -6.26 20.53
C PHE A 134 -2.68 -7.74 20.75
N LEU A 135 -2.65 -8.54 19.68
CA LEU A 135 -2.38 -9.98 19.79
C LEU A 135 -0.96 -10.27 20.29
N PHE A 136 0.07 -9.61 19.77
CA PHE A 136 1.45 -9.77 20.25
C PHE A 136 1.68 -9.25 21.68
N LYS A 137 0.77 -8.45 22.23
CA LYS A 137 0.83 -8.03 23.64
C LYS A 137 0.13 -9.05 24.55
N THR A 138 -0.94 -9.68 24.07
CA THR A 138 -1.73 -10.65 24.83
C THR A 138 -1.08 -12.04 24.84
N ILE A 139 -0.52 -12.47 23.71
CA ILE A 139 0.06 -13.80 23.53
C ILE A 139 1.59 -13.68 23.59
N LYS A 140 2.21 -14.36 24.56
CA LYS A 140 3.67 -14.34 24.73
C LYS A 140 4.41 -15.16 23.65
N ASP A 141 3.77 -16.22 23.16
CA ASP A 141 4.32 -17.03 22.07
C ASP A 141 4.19 -16.28 20.73
N GLU A 142 5.34 -15.92 20.16
CA GLU A 142 5.43 -15.18 18.90
C GLU A 142 4.87 -16.01 17.73
N ILE A 143 5.16 -17.31 17.68
CA ILE A 143 4.73 -18.21 16.59
C ILE A 143 3.22 -18.38 16.64
N LEU A 144 2.67 -18.60 17.84
CA LEU A 144 1.22 -18.68 18.02
C LEU A 144 0.52 -17.36 17.62
N SER A 145 1.13 -16.21 17.94
CA SER A 145 0.63 -14.90 17.51
C SER A 145 0.60 -14.78 15.99
N TYR A 146 1.68 -15.18 15.30
CA TYR A 146 1.73 -15.21 13.84
C TYR A 146 0.63 -16.09 13.24
N PHE A 147 0.45 -17.30 13.79
CA PHE A 147 -0.55 -18.26 13.35
C PHE A 147 -1.98 -17.71 13.50
N ILE A 148 -2.34 -17.19 14.68
CA ILE A 148 -3.67 -16.63 14.94
C ILE A 148 -3.95 -15.44 14.04
N LEU A 149 -2.98 -14.54 13.85
CA LEU A 149 -3.13 -13.38 12.96
C LEU A 149 -3.34 -13.81 11.50
N LEU A 150 -2.68 -14.89 11.06
CA LEU A 150 -2.87 -15.45 9.72
C LEU A 150 -4.27 -16.07 9.56
N CYS A 151 -4.72 -16.86 10.54
CA CYS A 151 -6.09 -17.41 10.57
C CYS A 151 -7.15 -16.30 10.56
N LEU A 152 -6.98 -15.26 11.38
CA LEU A 152 -7.87 -14.09 11.38
C LEU A 152 -7.85 -13.37 10.04
N GLY A 153 -6.69 -13.22 9.42
CA GLY A 153 -6.56 -12.60 8.11
C GLY A 153 -7.34 -13.36 7.02
N ILE A 154 -7.26 -14.69 7.02
CA ILE A 154 -8.03 -15.56 6.12
C ILE A 154 -9.52 -15.46 6.42
N LEU A 155 -9.91 -15.44 7.70
CA LEU A 155 -11.31 -15.27 8.11
C LEU A 155 -11.88 -13.92 7.60
N PHE A 156 -11.18 -12.80 7.86
CA PHE A 156 -11.60 -11.48 7.39
C PHE A 156 -11.62 -11.37 5.87
N TYR A 157 -10.69 -12.06 5.19
CA TYR A 157 -10.71 -12.13 3.74
C TYR A 157 -12.00 -12.78 3.22
N ASN A 158 -12.42 -13.91 3.82
CA ASN A 158 -13.68 -14.55 3.47
C ASN A 158 -14.89 -13.68 3.81
N ILE A 159 -14.95 -13.11 5.02
CA ILE A 159 -16.03 -12.19 5.43
C ILE A 159 -16.16 -11.06 4.41
N SER A 160 -15.05 -10.45 4.00
CA SER A 160 -15.04 -9.36 3.02
C SER A 160 -15.56 -9.74 1.62
N ASN A 161 -15.53 -11.02 1.24
CA ASN A 161 -16.02 -11.46 -0.07
C ASN A 161 -17.52 -11.73 -0.06
N TYR A 162 -18.09 -12.04 1.11
CA TYR A 162 -19.53 -12.28 1.27
C TYR A 162 -20.28 -11.05 1.80
N TRP A 163 -19.62 -10.20 2.59
CA TRP A 163 -20.20 -9.03 3.24
C TRP A 163 -19.58 -7.75 2.71
N ASN A 164 -20.41 -6.74 2.45
CA ASN A 164 -19.96 -5.43 1.99
C ASN A 164 -19.36 -4.60 3.14
N VAL A 165 -18.15 -4.98 3.56
CA VAL A 165 -17.39 -4.27 4.60
C VAL A 165 -16.58 -3.16 3.94
N SER A 166 -16.75 -1.92 4.42
CA SER A 166 -15.97 -0.75 3.99
C SER A 166 -14.47 -1.06 3.95
N GLN A 167 -13.81 -0.68 2.85
CA GLN A 167 -12.39 -0.97 2.64
C GLN A 167 -11.50 -0.35 3.72
N ALA A 168 -11.93 0.78 4.31
CA ALA A 168 -11.20 1.49 5.35
C ALA A 168 -11.12 0.69 6.66
N TYR A 169 -12.10 -0.18 6.93
CA TYR A 169 -12.22 -0.95 8.18
C TYR A 169 -12.03 -2.45 7.94
N ASN A 170 -11.46 -2.81 6.80
CA ASN A 170 -11.31 -4.19 6.38
C ASN A 170 -9.91 -4.75 6.74
N CYS A 171 -9.90 -5.93 7.36
CA CYS A 171 -8.69 -6.64 7.78
C CYS A 171 -8.20 -7.70 6.78
N ARG A 172 -8.76 -7.77 5.56
CA ARG A 172 -8.39 -8.80 4.55
C ARG A 172 -6.90 -8.84 4.18
N LEU A 173 -6.18 -7.73 4.34
CA LEU A 173 -4.76 -7.63 4.01
C LEU A 173 -3.84 -7.94 5.21
N LEU A 174 -4.40 -8.36 6.35
CA LEU A 174 -3.63 -8.77 7.53
C LEU A 174 -2.54 -9.80 7.21
N PRO A 175 -2.79 -10.85 6.40
CA PRO A 175 -1.75 -11.85 6.10
C PRO A 175 -0.48 -11.23 5.51
N PHE A 176 -0.62 -10.20 4.66
CA PHE A 176 0.53 -9.53 4.05
C PHE A 176 1.30 -8.66 5.05
N LEU A 177 0.62 -8.01 5.99
CA LEU A 177 1.28 -7.23 7.05
C LEU A 177 2.15 -8.16 7.89
N ILE A 178 1.57 -9.28 8.29
CA ILE A 178 2.19 -10.29 9.15
C ILE A 178 3.35 -10.97 8.44
N LEU A 179 3.18 -11.32 7.15
CA LEU A 179 4.25 -11.83 6.31
C LEU A 179 5.43 -10.84 6.24
N GLY A 180 5.15 -9.54 6.17
CA GLY A 180 6.19 -8.50 6.22
C GLY A 180 6.97 -8.50 7.53
N VAL A 181 6.28 -8.53 8.67
CA VAL A 181 6.90 -8.60 10.00
C VAL A 181 7.74 -9.88 10.14
N PHE A 182 7.18 -11.02 9.79
CA PHE A 182 7.85 -12.32 9.82
C PHE A 182 9.10 -12.32 8.93
N ALA A 183 8.98 -11.79 7.71
CA ALA A 183 10.10 -11.75 6.78
C ALA A 183 11.24 -10.85 7.23
N ARG A 184 10.95 -9.75 7.94
CA ARG A 184 11.99 -8.93 8.57
C ARG A 184 12.75 -9.70 9.64
N GLN A 185 12.05 -10.48 10.45
CA GLN A 185 12.63 -11.21 11.59
C GLN A 185 13.40 -12.47 11.16
N TYR A 186 12.83 -13.26 10.25
CA TYR A 186 13.35 -14.60 9.94
C TYR A 186 13.92 -14.73 8.52
N LEU A 187 13.46 -13.94 7.55
CA LEU A 187 13.78 -14.12 6.12
C LEU A 187 14.72 -13.04 5.55
N SER A 188 15.19 -12.11 6.38
CA SER A 188 15.96 -10.94 5.91
C SER A 188 17.24 -11.30 5.15
N ASN A 189 17.84 -12.46 5.42
CA ASN A 189 19.13 -12.91 4.85
C ASN A 189 19.00 -14.01 3.77
N ILE A 190 17.79 -14.42 3.38
CA ILE A 190 17.60 -15.46 2.36
C ILE A 190 17.96 -14.98 0.96
N LYS A 191 18.85 -15.69 0.26
CA LYS A 191 19.19 -15.38 -1.14
C LYS A 191 18.07 -15.94 -2.05
N ILE A 192 17.27 -15.05 -2.62
CA ILE A 192 16.16 -15.41 -3.51
C ILE A 192 16.47 -14.88 -4.92
N ARG A 193 16.29 -15.71 -5.94
CA ARG A 193 16.32 -15.29 -7.35
C ARG A 193 14.98 -14.64 -7.72
N SER A 194 14.86 -13.36 -7.41
CA SER A 194 13.60 -12.61 -7.55
C SER A 194 13.05 -12.57 -8.98
N ALA A 195 13.93 -12.55 -10.00
CA ALA A 195 13.52 -12.52 -11.41
C ALA A 195 12.60 -13.69 -11.81
N ILE A 196 12.91 -14.92 -11.38
CA ILE A 196 12.11 -16.11 -11.70
C ILE A 196 10.71 -15.99 -11.06
N ILE A 197 10.65 -15.52 -9.81
CA ILE A 197 9.39 -15.30 -9.10
C ILE A 197 8.52 -14.28 -9.84
N TYR A 198 9.12 -13.18 -10.32
CA TYR A 198 8.38 -12.15 -11.06
C TYR A 198 7.82 -12.70 -12.36
N ILE A 199 8.63 -13.43 -13.13
CA ILE A 199 8.20 -14.03 -14.40
C ILE A 199 7.02 -14.98 -14.16
N ILE A 200 7.17 -15.93 -13.23
CA ILE A 200 6.10 -16.89 -12.90
C ILE A 200 4.84 -16.16 -12.43
N TYR A 201 4.98 -15.16 -11.55
CA TYR A 201 3.86 -14.38 -11.06
C TYR A 201 3.11 -13.67 -12.19
N PHE A 202 3.81 -12.91 -13.04
CA PHE A 202 3.17 -12.16 -14.11
C PHE A 202 2.55 -13.08 -15.16
N CYS A 203 3.19 -14.20 -15.50
CA CYS A 203 2.59 -15.21 -16.37
C CYS A 203 1.28 -15.75 -15.78
N LEU A 204 1.26 -16.11 -14.49
CA LEU A 204 0.05 -16.62 -13.83
C LEU A 204 -1.05 -15.55 -13.76
N VAL A 205 -0.72 -14.29 -13.45
CA VAL A 205 -1.70 -13.19 -13.43
C VAL A 205 -2.30 -12.95 -14.82
N ILE A 206 -1.50 -13.05 -15.89
CA ILE A 206 -1.98 -12.92 -17.27
C ILE A 206 -2.92 -14.08 -17.63
N VAL A 207 -2.54 -15.32 -17.32
CA VAL A 207 -3.40 -16.50 -17.54
C VAL A 207 -4.71 -16.34 -16.78
N LEU A 208 -4.66 -15.86 -15.55
CA LEU A 208 -5.85 -15.60 -14.73
C LEU A 208 -6.76 -14.55 -15.36
N PHE A 209 -6.21 -13.46 -15.90
CA PHE A 209 -6.98 -12.41 -16.59
C PHE A 209 -7.78 -12.96 -17.79
N PHE A 210 -7.17 -13.81 -18.62
CA PHE A 210 -7.87 -14.42 -19.76
C PHE A 210 -8.82 -15.55 -19.37
N SER A 211 -8.66 -16.12 -18.18
CA SER A 211 -9.50 -17.21 -17.65
C SER A 211 -10.75 -16.69 -16.90
N MET A 212 -10.99 -15.37 -16.88
CA MET A 212 -12.03 -14.72 -16.07
C MET A 212 -13.48 -15.03 -16.46
N ASN A 213 -13.74 -15.90 -17.44
CA ASN A 213 -15.10 -16.04 -17.97
C ASN A 213 -16.05 -16.99 -17.22
N ASN A 214 -15.64 -17.95 -16.37
CA ASN A 214 -16.63 -18.90 -15.78
C ASN A 214 -16.37 -19.52 -14.39
N VAL A 215 -15.27 -19.23 -13.66
CA VAL A 215 -15.04 -19.78 -12.29
C VAL A 215 -14.53 -18.70 -11.32
N MET A 216 -15.08 -17.49 -11.46
CA MET A 216 -14.49 -16.22 -11.00
C MET A 216 -14.31 -16.03 -9.49
N ALA A 217 -15.29 -16.41 -8.67
CA ALA A 217 -15.29 -16.00 -7.27
C ALA A 217 -14.27 -16.79 -6.43
N PHE A 218 -14.14 -18.09 -6.70
CA PHE A 218 -13.24 -18.98 -5.98
C PHE A 218 -11.77 -18.66 -6.28
N PHE A 219 -11.41 -18.48 -7.55
CA PHE A 219 -10.02 -18.23 -7.95
C PHE A 219 -9.49 -16.87 -7.48
N ARG A 220 -10.26 -15.79 -7.65
CA ARG A 220 -9.92 -14.46 -7.12
C ARG A 220 -9.79 -14.47 -5.60
N THR A 221 -10.58 -15.31 -4.94
CA THR A 221 -10.59 -15.40 -3.47
C THR A 221 -9.40 -16.21 -2.94
N TYR A 222 -9.16 -17.42 -3.47
CA TYR A 222 -8.23 -18.36 -2.84
C TYR A 222 -6.86 -18.47 -3.51
N ILE A 223 -6.70 -18.06 -4.78
CA ILE A 223 -5.39 -18.10 -5.47
C ILE A 223 -4.62 -16.79 -5.32
N GLN A 224 -5.31 -15.65 -5.27
CA GLN A 224 -4.64 -14.35 -5.20
C GLN A 224 -3.76 -14.22 -3.96
N LEU A 225 -4.22 -14.71 -2.81
CA LEU A 225 -3.50 -14.62 -1.54
C LEU A 225 -2.16 -15.38 -1.54
N PRO A 226 -2.09 -16.69 -1.87
CA PRO A 226 -0.82 -17.40 -1.96
C PRO A 226 0.07 -16.86 -3.09
N LEU A 227 -0.49 -16.55 -4.26
CA LEU A 227 0.25 -16.02 -5.40
C LEU A 227 0.95 -14.69 -5.03
N CYS A 228 0.24 -13.76 -4.41
CA CYS A 228 0.81 -12.50 -3.93
C CYS A 228 1.83 -12.75 -2.82
N SER A 229 1.58 -13.68 -1.91
CA SER A 229 2.54 -13.99 -0.83
C SER A 229 3.89 -14.44 -1.39
N ILE A 230 3.90 -15.28 -2.43
CA ILE A 230 5.12 -15.73 -3.12
C ILE A 230 5.82 -14.54 -3.80
N LEU A 231 5.08 -13.68 -4.50
CA LEU A 231 5.65 -12.47 -5.11
C LEU A 231 6.37 -11.60 -4.08
N LEU A 232 5.76 -11.40 -2.92
CA LEU A 232 6.29 -10.54 -1.85
C LEU A 232 7.58 -11.08 -1.25
N LEU A 233 7.81 -12.40 -1.25
CA LEU A 233 9.13 -12.95 -0.93
C LEU A 233 10.19 -12.53 -1.96
N GLY A 234 9.79 -12.39 -3.22
CA GLY A 234 10.63 -11.80 -4.27
C GLY A 234 11.01 -10.34 -4.03
N PHE A 235 10.30 -9.59 -3.19
CA PHE A 235 10.67 -8.21 -2.82
C PHE A 235 11.82 -8.16 -1.80
N LEU A 236 12.11 -9.26 -1.09
CA LEU A 236 13.11 -9.28 -0.01
C LEU A 236 14.50 -8.81 -0.42
N PRO A 237 15.07 -9.24 -1.57
CA PRO A 237 16.34 -8.72 -2.05
C PRO A 237 16.31 -7.22 -2.34
N LEU A 238 15.19 -6.68 -2.81
CA LEU A 238 15.04 -5.26 -3.16
C LEU A 238 14.90 -4.34 -1.94
N VAL A 239 14.33 -4.83 -0.85
CA VAL A 239 14.18 -4.04 0.39
C VAL A 239 15.40 -4.11 1.31
N ARG A 240 16.42 -4.91 0.94
CA ARG A 240 17.67 -4.97 1.70
C ARG A 240 18.41 -3.65 1.68
N LYS A 241 19.02 -3.34 2.81
CA LYS A 241 19.86 -2.17 2.96
C LYS A 241 21.02 -2.21 1.97
N GLY A 242 21.19 -1.15 1.19
CA GLY A 242 22.26 -1.02 0.19
C GLY A 242 22.05 -1.86 -1.07
N ALA A 243 20.88 -2.47 -1.26
CA ALA A 243 20.60 -3.27 -2.46
C ALA A 243 20.61 -2.42 -3.74
N TRP A 244 20.12 -1.19 -3.68
CA TRP A 244 20.11 -0.26 -4.81
C TRP A 244 19.86 1.17 -4.33
N HIS A 245 20.25 2.14 -5.15
CA HIS A 245 20.11 3.57 -4.88
C HIS A 245 19.52 4.28 -6.10
N ASN A 246 18.48 5.08 -5.89
CA ASN A 246 17.90 5.93 -6.92
C ASN A 246 17.26 7.16 -6.27
N THR A 247 17.92 8.31 -6.42
CA THR A 247 17.53 9.56 -5.74
C THR A 247 16.11 10.01 -6.05
N LEU A 248 15.62 9.78 -7.28
CA LEU A 248 14.26 10.11 -7.70
C LEU A 248 13.23 9.22 -6.99
N LEU A 249 13.37 7.90 -7.12
CA LEU A 249 12.43 6.94 -6.53
C LEU A 249 12.44 7.03 -5.01
N GLU A 250 13.59 7.27 -4.40
CA GLU A 250 13.70 7.47 -2.96
C GLU A 250 12.98 8.74 -2.50
N TRP A 251 13.09 9.84 -3.23
CA TRP A 251 12.35 11.06 -2.91
C TRP A 251 10.85 10.80 -2.96
N ILE A 252 10.39 10.13 -4.02
CA ILE A 252 8.99 9.77 -4.20
C ILE A 252 8.53 8.87 -3.05
N GLY A 253 9.31 7.85 -2.69
CA GLY A 253 9.01 6.92 -1.61
C GLY A 253 9.04 7.52 -0.20
N ARG A 254 9.86 8.55 0.04
CA ARG A 254 9.82 9.32 1.30
C ARG A 254 8.56 10.17 1.41
N ASN A 255 8.05 10.67 0.28
CA ASN A 255 6.84 11.49 0.21
C ASN A 255 5.60 10.68 -0.21
N SER A 256 5.66 9.34 -0.11
CA SER A 256 4.64 8.46 -0.67
C SER A 256 3.26 8.71 -0.05
N LEU A 257 3.20 9.08 1.24
CA LEU A 257 1.95 9.38 1.92
C LEU A 257 1.28 10.64 1.34
N GLN A 258 2.03 11.73 1.15
CA GLN A 258 1.48 12.96 0.60
C GLN A 258 1.02 12.74 -0.84
N ILE A 259 1.83 12.06 -1.65
CA ILE A 259 1.47 11.72 -3.04
C ILE A 259 0.21 10.86 -3.05
N TYR A 260 0.15 9.82 -2.22
CA TYR A 260 -1.02 8.96 -2.07
C TYR A 260 -2.30 9.75 -1.71
N LEU A 261 -2.23 10.71 -0.79
CA LEU A 261 -3.43 11.45 -0.39
C LEU A 261 -3.96 12.35 -1.51
N TRP A 262 -3.09 12.97 -2.30
CA TRP A 262 -3.47 14.07 -3.20
C TRP A 262 -3.52 13.72 -4.69
N HIS A 263 -2.91 12.61 -5.13
CA HIS A 263 -2.82 12.26 -6.55
C HIS A 263 -4.17 12.09 -7.26
N VAL A 264 -5.25 11.78 -6.55
CA VAL A 264 -6.57 11.58 -7.15
C VAL A 264 -7.21 12.89 -7.64
N ILE A 265 -6.91 14.04 -7.02
CA ILE A 265 -7.47 15.34 -7.44
C ILE A 265 -7.19 15.63 -8.93
N PRO A 266 -5.93 15.68 -9.41
CA PRO A 266 -5.66 15.96 -10.82
C PRO A 266 -6.25 14.89 -11.74
N ILE A 267 -6.29 13.62 -11.31
CA ILE A 267 -6.84 12.52 -12.10
C ILE A 267 -8.35 12.69 -12.29
N VAL A 268 -9.09 13.03 -11.23
CA VAL A 268 -10.54 13.27 -11.31
C VAL A 268 -10.86 14.46 -12.21
N ILE A 269 -10.06 15.53 -12.13
CA ILE A 269 -10.21 16.70 -13.01
C ILE A 269 -10.01 16.29 -14.47
N LEU A 270 -8.92 15.56 -14.77
CA LEU A 270 -8.64 15.10 -16.13
C LEU A 270 -9.72 14.17 -16.67
N LYS A 271 -10.19 13.22 -15.86
CA LYS A 271 -11.30 12.33 -16.23
C LYS A 271 -12.58 13.11 -16.51
N LYS A 272 -12.90 14.12 -15.70
CA LYS A 272 -14.11 14.92 -15.89
C LYS A 272 -14.10 15.73 -17.20
N ILE A 273 -12.93 16.21 -17.63
CA ILE A 273 -12.82 17.07 -18.81
C ILE A 273 -12.62 16.26 -20.11
N TRP A 274 -11.85 15.16 -20.05
CA TRP A 274 -11.34 14.49 -21.25
C TRP A 274 -11.66 13.00 -21.34
N ALA A 275 -12.47 12.42 -20.45
CA ALA A 275 -12.76 10.98 -20.50
C ALA A 275 -13.35 10.50 -21.84
N ASP A 276 -14.09 11.36 -22.54
CA ASP A 276 -14.71 11.02 -23.83
C ASP A 276 -13.68 10.95 -24.98
N ASN A 277 -12.51 11.57 -24.83
CA ASN A 277 -11.41 11.50 -25.79
C ASN A 277 -10.18 10.83 -25.17
N TYR A 278 -10.12 9.50 -25.30
CA TYR A 278 -9.08 8.68 -24.70
C TYR A 278 -7.66 9.11 -25.08
N VAL A 279 -7.45 9.50 -26.34
CA VAL A 279 -6.12 9.90 -26.83
C VAL A 279 -5.66 11.16 -26.12
N VAL A 280 -6.49 12.20 -26.09
CA VAL A 280 -6.18 13.46 -25.41
C VAL A 280 -6.00 13.24 -23.91
N TYR A 281 -6.89 12.46 -23.29
CA TYR A 281 -6.81 12.12 -21.87
C TYR A 281 -5.47 11.47 -21.52
N TYR A 282 -5.03 10.46 -22.27
CA TYR A 282 -3.78 9.77 -21.99
C TYR A 282 -2.57 10.66 -22.24
N ILE A 283 -2.53 11.41 -23.35
CA ILE A 283 -1.42 12.34 -23.64
C ILE A 283 -1.27 13.36 -22.51
N LEU A 284 -2.35 14.02 -22.10
CA LEU A 284 -2.30 15.01 -21.02
C LEU A 284 -1.92 14.37 -19.68
N SER A 285 -2.52 13.22 -19.35
CA SER A 285 -2.23 12.49 -18.11
C SER A 285 -0.77 12.12 -17.98
N PHE A 286 -0.18 11.51 -19.02
CA PHE A 286 1.23 11.11 -19.00
C PHE A 286 2.18 12.31 -19.14
N THR A 287 1.77 13.39 -19.80
CA THR A 287 2.55 14.64 -19.84
C THR A 287 2.63 15.28 -18.46
N ILE A 288 1.51 15.37 -17.73
CA ILE A 288 1.47 15.89 -16.35
C ILE A 288 2.31 15.00 -15.42
N LEU A 289 2.18 13.68 -15.56
CA LEU A 289 2.99 12.73 -14.78
C LEU A 289 4.49 12.88 -15.09
N GLY A 290 4.86 13.06 -16.36
CA GLY A 290 6.23 13.33 -16.79
C GLY A 290 6.78 14.64 -16.21
N ALA A 291 6.00 15.72 -16.29
CA ALA A 291 6.35 17.01 -15.70
C ALA A 291 6.55 16.91 -14.18
N PHE A 292 5.69 16.16 -13.49
CA PHE A 292 5.85 15.84 -12.08
C PHE A 292 7.19 15.13 -11.81
N PHE A 293 7.54 14.09 -12.58
CA PHE A 293 8.82 13.41 -12.41
C PHE A 293 10.02 14.31 -12.68
N ILE A 294 9.97 15.17 -13.68
CA ILE A 294 11.03 16.14 -13.99
C ILE A 294 11.21 17.12 -12.82
N GLY A 295 10.11 17.69 -12.31
CA GLY A 295 10.16 18.58 -11.15
C GLY A 295 10.75 17.91 -9.91
N VAL A 296 10.36 16.66 -9.66
CA VAL A 296 10.92 15.86 -8.56
C VAL A 296 12.40 15.54 -8.78
N TYR A 297 12.80 15.23 -10.02
CA TYR A 297 14.19 14.95 -10.37
C TYR A 297 15.13 16.12 -10.03
N PHE A 298 14.75 17.34 -10.39
CA PHE A 298 15.54 18.53 -10.05
C PHE A 298 15.56 18.80 -8.54
N LYS A 299 14.42 18.59 -7.86
CA LYS A 299 14.31 18.76 -6.40
C LYS A 299 15.09 17.69 -5.62
N SER A 300 15.22 16.46 -6.13
CA SER A 300 15.96 15.40 -5.47
C SER A 300 17.47 15.60 -5.58
N ARG A 301 17.96 16.14 -6.72
CA ARG A 301 19.38 16.43 -6.94
C ARG A 301 19.90 17.64 -6.19
N SER A 302 19.10 18.69 -6.03
CA SER A 302 19.49 19.90 -5.29
C SER A 302 19.77 19.61 -3.80
N ARG A 303 19.14 18.57 -3.22
CA ARG A 303 19.42 18.13 -1.84
C ARG A 303 20.67 17.26 -1.66
N VAL A 304 21.30 16.82 -2.75
CA VAL A 304 22.54 16.00 -2.69
C VAL A 304 23.80 16.87 -2.79
N ARG A 305 23.66 18.15 -3.15
CA ARG A 305 24.78 19.11 -3.31
C ARG A 305 24.96 20.07 -2.13
N VAL A 306 24.30 19.82 -1.00
CA VAL A 306 24.44 20.58 0.27
C VAL A 306 24.78 19.57 1.36
#